data_AF-A0A846V250-F1
#
_entry.id   AF-A0A846V250-F1
#
_cell.length_a   1.000
_cell.length_b   1.000
_cell.length_c   1.000
_cell.angle_alpha   90.00
_cell.angle_beta   90.00
_cell.angle_gamma   90.00
#
_symmetry.space_group_name_H-M   'P 1'
#
loop_
_entity.id
_entity.type
_entity.pdbx_description
1 polymer ?
#
loop_
_entity_poly.entity_id
_entity_poly.type
_entity_poly.pdbx_seq_one_letter_code
_entity_poly.pdbx_strand_id
1 'polypeptide(L)'
;MTYNVTVKRKERKRQFKVEGVPPEEMWFSKDSRYVDGLRCIGHDVRRTISDLLSLGYDAEQVYKLPKGTLGDTYGEKYERERYDGSWSIDEDDSLDISQRIVMLNECYIRVDFDGDGISEYRRVVKCGTVVFENDVVEDHPFAIFSPVLMPYKLIGLSMWDLVEDLQRIKTAITRQYLDNLYLANTPRTTVVEGQVNLDDLLNPRPGGLVRTKSLDAMSVIQTPDIGAQALGGIQFFDGVRDARTGIKEFSQGLVGNELSKSKIGSEGLQQLMD
;
A
#
# COMPACT_ATOMS: atom_id res chain seq x y z
N MET A 1 9.13 -69.81 12.78
CA MET A 1 8.51 -68.70 13.54
C MET A 1 8.60 -67.45 12.68
N THR A 2 7.46 -66.89 12.30
CA THR A 2 7.37 -65.67 11.50
C THR A 2 6.89 -64.56 12.42
N TYR A 3 7.64 -63.47 12.51
CA TYR A 3 7.29 -62.32 13.34
C TYR A 3 6.72 -61.22 12.46
N ASN A 4 5.56 -60.69 12.84
CA ASN A 4 5.02 -59.47 12.26
C ASN A 4 5.68 -58.27 12.94
N VAL A 5 6.36 -57.44 12.17
CA VAL A 5 6.99 -56.20 12.64
C VAL A 5 6.36 -55.02 11.92
N THR A 6 5.92 -54.03 12.68
CA THR A 6 5.44 -52.75 12.14
C THR A 6 6.59 -51.77 12.09
N VAL A 7 7.03 -51.38 10.90
CA VAL A 7 8.14 -50.43 10.71
C VAL A 7 7.58 -49.05 10.31
N LYS A 8 8.02 -47.99 11.00
CA LYS A 8 7.72 -46.60 10.64
C LYS A 8 8.92 -45.97 9.94
N ARG A 9 8.85 -45.80 8.62
CA ARG A 9 9.85 -45.08 7.84
C ARG A 9 9.60 -43.57 7.94
N LYS A 10 10.56 -42.81 8.47
CA LYS A 10 10.58 -41.35 8.38
C LYS A 10 11.44 -40.97 7.17
N GLU A 11 10.85 -40.26 6.21
CA GLU A 11 11.57 -39.71 5.06
C GLU A 11 11.62 -38.19 5.22
N ARG A 12 12.81 -37.60 5.06
CA ARG A 12 12.95 -36.15 5.00
C ARG A 12 12.57 -35.68 3.59
N LYS A 13 11.38 -35.10 3.44
CA LYS A 13 10.98 -34.41 2.20
C LYS A 13 11.35 -32.94 2.32
N ARG A 14 12.03 -32.40 1.30
CA ARG A 14 12.27 -30.96 1.19
C ARG A 14 10.97 -30.29 0.79
N GLN A 15 10.56 -29.27 1.53
CA GLN A 15 9.39 -28.45 1.21
C GLN A 15 9.87 -27.01 1.01
N PHE A 16 9.66 -26.48 -0.19
CA PHE A 16 9.89 -25.07 -0.47
C PHE A 16 8.69 -24.29 0.05
N LYS A 17 8.93 -23.25 0.85
CA LYS A 17 7.92 -22.31 1.32
C LYS A 17 8.25 -20.97 0.71
N VAL A 18 7.24 -20.33 0.13
CA VAL A 18 7.32 -18.95 -0.35
C VAL A 18 6.64 -18.08 0.68
N GLU A 19 7.36 -17.08 1.17
CA GLU A 19 6.87 -16.10 2.12
C GLU A 19 6.91 -14.72 1.46
N GLY A 20 5.91 -13.90 1.74
CA GLY A 20 5.90 -12.52 1.26
C GLY A 20 6.86 -11.70 2.11
N VAL A 21 7.87 -11.12 1.49
CA VAL A 21 8.78 -10.20 2.18
C VAL A 21 8.19 -8.79 2.11
N PRO A 22 8.05 -8.08 3.24
CA PRO A 22 7.60 -6.70 3.24
C PRO A 22 8.54 -5.82 2.39
N PRO A 23 8.03 -4.96 1.50
CA PRO A 23 8.88 -4.12 0.65
C PRO A 23 9.81 -3.19 1.44
N GLU A 24 9.39 -2.76 2.63
CA GLU A 24 10.21 -1.96 3.54
C GLU A 24 11.41 -2.69 4.14
N GLU A 25 11.42 -4.02 4.12
CA GLU A 25 12.58 -4.77 4.60
C GLU A 25 13.60 -4.92 3.48
N MET A 26 13.18 -4.94 2.21
CA MET A 26 14.06 -5.22 1.09
C MET A 26 14.77 -3.99 0.53
N TRP A 27 16.03 -4.20 0.15
CA TRP A 27 16.83 -3.23 -0.58
C TRP A 27 17.69 -3.93 -1.62
N PHE A 28 18.02 -3.21 -2.70
CA PHE A 28 18.81 -3.74 -3.81
C PHE A 28 19.56 -2.61 -4.52
N SER A 29 20.54 -2.97 -5.34
CA SER A 29 21.32 -2.00 -6.10
C SER A 29 20.46 -1.31 -7.19
N LYS A 30 20.41 0.03 -7.16
CA LYS A 30 19.57 0.86 -8.05
C LYS A 30 20.01 0.84 -9.52
N ASP A 31 21.20 0.33 -9.80
CA ASP A 31 21.81 0.24 -11.13
C ASP A 31 21.25 -0.91 -11.98
N SER A 32 20.54 -1.85 -11.34
CA SER A 32 20.11 -3.09 -11.97
C SER A 32 18.69 -3.00 -12.52
N ARG A 33 18.48 -3.61 -13.69
CA ARG A 33 17.19 -3.63 -14.41
C ARG A 33 16.46 -4.98 -14.27
N TYR A 34 17.23 -6.01 -13.98
CA TYR A 34 16.77 -7.38 -13.84
C TYR A 34 17.20 -7.90 -12.48
N VAL A 35 16.44 -8.87 -11.97
CA VAL A 35 16.77 -9.55 -10.71
C VAL A 35 18.04 -10.39 -10.92
N ASP A 36 18.11 -11.09 -12.05
CA ASP A 36 19.30 -11.84 -12.45
C ASP A 36 20.50 -10.90 -12.67
N GLY A 37 21.55 -11.11 -11.88
CA GLY A 37 22.79 -10.33 -12.00
C GLY A 37 22.86 -9.09 -11.12
N LEU A 38 21.96 -8.95 -10.15
CA LEU A 38 22.04 -7.92 -9.11
C LEU A 38 23.42 -7.91 -8.43
N ARG A 39 24.00 -6.71 -8.26
CA ARG A 39 25.26 -6.55 -7.53
C ARG A 39 25.08 -6.77 -6.04
N CYS A 40 23.99 -6.24 -5.49
CA CYS A 40 23.56 -6.53 -4.15
C CYS A 40 22.03 -6.52 -4.02
N ILE A 41 21.54 -7.43 -3.19
CA ILE A 41 20.15 -7.50 -2.73
C ILE A 41 20.14 -8.01 -1.31
N GLY A 42 19.24 -7.51 -0.48
CA GLY A 42 19.12 -7.98 0.89
C GLY A 42 17.82 -7.53 1.51
N HIS A 43 17.63 -8.00 2.74
CA HIS A 43 16.56 -7.54 3.59
C HIS A 43 17.05 -7.24 5.01
N ASP A 44 16.41 -6.26 5.64
CA ASP A 44 16.68 -5.82 6.99
C ASP A 44 15.51 -6.24 7.89
N VAL A 45 15.73 -7.28 8.69
CA VAL A 45 14.71 -7.88 9.55
C VAL A 45 14.94 -7.46 11.00
N ARG A 46 13.89 -7.00 11.67
CA ARG A 46 13.93 -6.75 13.11
C ARG A 46 13.89 -8.08 13.86
N ARG A 47 14.87 -8.31 14.73
CA ARG A 47 14.94 -9.49 15.60
C ARG A 47 15.30 -9.07 17.01
N THR A 48 14.83 -9.82 17.99
CA THR A 48 15.26 -9.63 19.38
C THR A 48 16.60 -10.31 19.61
N ILE A 49 17.31 -9.89 20.67
CA ILE A 49 18.52 -10.60 21.13
C ILE A 49 18.20 -12.07 21.45
N SER A 50 17.04 -12.33 22.06
CA SER A 50 16.56 -13.69 22.34
C SER A 50 16.44 -14.55 21.07
N ASP A 51 15.96 -13.97 19.97
CA ASP A 51 15.85 -14.68 18.69
C ASP A 51 17.23 -15.02 18.12
N LEU A 52 18.18 -14.09 18.17
CA LEU A 52 19.55 -14.33 17.68
C LEU A 52 20.27 -15.42 18.48
N LEU A 53 20.10 -15.44 19.80
CA LEU A 53 20.62 -16.52 20.65
C LEU A 53 19.97 -17.86 20.32
N SER A 54 18.66 -17.86 20.04
CA SER A 54 17.92 -19.06 19.65
C SER A 54 18.35 -19.64 18.29
N LEU A 55 18.84 -18.78 17.39
CA LEU A 55 19.45 -19.18 16.12
C LEU A 55 20.85 -19.80 16.29
N GLY A 56 21.44 -19.69 17.49
CA GLY A 56 22.74 -20.27 17.82
C GLY A 56 23.94 -19.35 17.60
N TYR A 57 23.71 -18.04 17.45
CA TYR A 57 24.81 -17.07 17.40
C TYR A 57 25.48 -16.89 18.77
N ASP A 58 26.76 -16.55 18.74
CA ASP A 58 27.57 -16.41 19.97
C ASP A 58 27.06 -15.27 20.86
N ALA A 59 26.84 -15.59 22.13
CA ALA A 59 26.22 -14.69 23.09
C ALA A 59 27.05 -13.42 23.31
N GLU A 60 28.38 -13.54 23.36
CA GLU A 60 29.25 -12.39 23.57
C GLU A 60 29.18 -11.38 22.42
N GLN A 61 29.04 -11.87 21.19
CA GLN A 61 28.90 -11.02 20.01
C GLN A 61 27.53 -10.34 19.98
N VAL A 62 26.46 -11.08 20.29
CA VAL A 62 25.07 -10.57 20.27
C VAL A 62 24.84 -9.47 21.31
N TYR A 63 25.35 -9.62 22.53
CA TYR A 63 25.17 -8.59 23.57
C TYR A 63 25.90 -7.27 23.27
N LYS A 64 26.99 -7.32 22.49
CA LYS A 64 27.77 -6.14 22.07
C LYS A 64 27.14 -5.39 20.90
N LEU A 65 26.10 -5.93 20.27
CA LEU A 65 25.44 -5.29 19.14
C LEU A 65 24.84 -3.93 19.55
N PRO A 66 24.97 -2.89 18.70
CA PRO A 66 24.29 -1.64 18.93
C PRO A 66 22.77 -1.82 18.85
N LYS A 67 22.00 -0.96 19.55
CA LYS A 67 20.56 -0.83 19.29
C LYS A 67 20.38 -0.54 17.80
N GLY A 68 19.39 -1.17 17.17
CA GLY A 68 19.06 -0.88 15.78
C GLY A 68 18.52 0.54 15.67
N THR A 69 19.34 1.50 15.24
CA THR A 69 18.83 2.84 14.95
C THR A 69 18.03 2.78 13.66
N LEU A 70 16.73 3.04 13.77
CA LEU A 70 15.87 3.29 12.62
C LEU A 70 16.36 4.57 11.94
N GLY A 71 16.87 4.47 10.72
CA GLY A 71 16.60 5.54 9.78
C GLY A 71 15.09 5.56 9.58
N ASP A 72 14.45 6.71 9.78
CA ASP A 72 13.00 7.00 9.59
C ASP A 72 12.51 6.75 8.14
N THR A 73 12.98 5.71 7.45
CA THR A 73 12.95 5.63 5.98
C THR A 73 11.94 4.62 5.43
N TYR A 74 10.86 4.32 6.16
CA TYR A 74 9.83 3.41 5.62
C TYR A 74 8.42 3.97 5.79
N GLY A 75 8.04 4.85 4.85
CA GLY A 75 6.68 5.39 4.73
C GLY A 75 5.62 4.30 4.54
N GLU A 76 5.94 3.17 3.91
CA GLU A 76 4.94 2.11 3.64
C GLU A 76 4.49 1.37 4.91
N LYS A 77 5.43 1.02 5.79
CA LYS A 77 5.10 0.42 7.10
C LYS A 77 4.26 1.39 7.92
N TYR A 78 4.69 2.65 7.96
CA TYR A 78 3.96 3.71 8.65
C TYR A 78 2.52 3.84 8.14
N GLU A 79 2.31 3.94 6.83
CA GLU A 79 0.95 4.06 6.27
C GLU A 79 0.09 2.81 6.52
N ARG A 80 0.69 1.61 6.51
CA ARG A 80 -0.01 0.35 6.82
C ARG A 80 -0.45 0.27 8.28
N GLU A 81 0.44 0.58 9.22
CA GLU A 81 0.19 0.52 10.67
C GLU A 81 -0.61 1.72 11.20
N ARG A 82 -0.59 2.84 10.47
CA ARG A 82 -1.44 3.99 10.76
C ARG A 82 -2.90 3.70 10.45
N TYR A 83 -3.19 2.91 9.41
CA TYR A 83 -4.56 2.60 9.01
C TYR A 83 -5.33 1.82 10.09
N ASP A 84 -4.69 0.85 10.75
CA ASP A 84 -5.29 0.02 11.79
C ASP A 84 -5.02 0.52 13.22
N GLY A 85 -4.20 1.58 13.37
CA GLY A 85 -3.86 2.17 14.66
C GLY A 85 -2.86 1.35 15.48
N SER A 86 -2.18 0.37 14.87
CA SER A 86 -1.15 -0.45 15.51
C SER A 86 0.17 0.29 15.74
N TRP A 87 0.32 1.49 15.15
CA TRP A 87 1.53 2.31 15.21
C TRP A 87 1.92 2.83 16.61
N SER A 88 1.11 2.61 17.65
CA SER A 88 1.29 3.25 18.97
C SER A 88 1.87 2.35 20.07
N ILE A 89 2.86 1.51 19.78
CA ILE A 89 3.73 0.93 20.81
C ILE A 89 5.15 1.36 20.50
N ASP A 90 5.67 2.30 21.28
CA ASP A 90 7.09 2.62 21.37
C ASP A 90 7.84 1.36 21.83
N GLU A 91 8.21 0.49 20.89
CA GLU A 91 8.98 -0.75 21.14
C GLU A 91 10.46 -0.50 21.51
N ASP A 92 10.89 0.76 21.65
CA ASP A 92 12.32 1.09 21.67
C ASP A 92 12.96 1.08 23.07
N ASP A 93 12.16 0.93 24.14
CA ASP A 93 12.64 0.97 25.53
C ASP A 93 12.12 -0.18 26.40
N SER A 94 12.23 -1.40 25.88
CA SER A 94 12.23 -2.56 26.78
C SER A 94 13.43 -2.47 27.74
N LEU A 95 13.15 -2.49 29.05
CA LEU A 95 14.15 -2.60 30.10
C LEU A 95 14.88 -3.96 30.08
N ASP A 96 14.29 -4.97 29.43
CA ASP A 96 14.88 -6.30 29.32
C ASP A 96 15.83 -6.37 28.12
N ILE A 97 17.10 -6.68 28.40
CA ILE A 97 18.16 -6.86 27.41
C ILE A 97 17.78 -7.94 26.39
N SER A 98 17.03 -8.99 26.80
CA SER A 98 16.63 -10.08 25.91
C SER A 98 15.69 -9.64 24.79
N GLN A 99 14.86 -8.63 25.06
CA GLN A 99 13.85 -8.07 24.15
C GLN A 99 14.38 -6.87 23.37
N ARG A 100 15.64 -6.48 23.58
CA ARG A 100 16.25 -5.40 22.82
C ARG A 100 16.23 -5.76 21.33
N ILE A 101 15.63 -4.89 20.53
CA ILE A 101 15.52 -5.07 19.09
C ILE A 101 16.85 -4.68 18.42
N VAL A 102 17.30 -5.54 17.53
CA VAL A 102 18.45 -5.32 16.67
C VAL A 102 18.06 -5.57 15.21
N MET A 103 18.80 -4.95 14.30
CA MET A 103 18.52 -5.03 12.87
C MET A 103 19.46 -6.06 12.24
N LEU A 104 18.91 -7.22 11.90
CA LEU A 104 19.64 -8.28 11.21
C LEU A 104 19.54 -8.02 9.71
N ASN A 105 20.68 -7.86 9.05
CA ASN A 105 20.77 -7.66 7.61
C ASN A 105 21.22 -8.99 7.01
N GLU A 106 20.38 -9.64 6.23
CA GLU A 106 20.80 -10.75 5.36
C GLU A 106 20.89 -10.20 3.94
N CYS A 107 22.10 -10.21 3.40
CA CYS A 107 22.39 -9.64 2.09
C CYS A 107 23.20 -10.60 1.23
N TYR A 108 22.98 -10.49 -0.06
CA TYR A 108 23.63 -11.23 -1.11
C TYR A 108 24.40 -10.23 -1.94
N ILE A 109 25.72 -10.35 -1.97
CA ILE A 109 26.61 -9.38 -2.60
C ILE A 109 27.61 -10.06 -3.53
N ARG A 110 27.88 -9.44 -4.68
CA ARG A 110 28.99 -9.81 -5.55
C ARG A 110 30.26 -9.13 -5.07
N VAL A 111 31.22 -9.92 -4.60
CA VAL A 111 32.49 -9.43 -4.08
C VAL A 111 33.61 -10.41 -4.39
N ASP A 112 34.75 -9.86 -4.80
CA ASP A 112 36.02 -10.58 -4.85
C ASP A 112 36.62 -10.55 -3.43
N PHE A 113 36.60 -11.69 -2.75
CA PHE A 113 37.00 -11.79 -1.33
C PHE A 113 38.43 -12.31 -1.17
N ASP A 114 38.91 -13.16 -2.08
CA ASP A 114 40.25 -13.74 -2.08
C ASP A 114 41.26 -12.92 -2.90
N GLY A 115 40.80 -11.89 -3.61
CA GLY A 115 41.63 -10.93 -4.35
C GLY A 115 42.13 -11.47 -5.68
N ASP A 116 41.41 -12.43 -6.27
CA ASP A 116 41.78 -13.09 -7.52
C ASP A 116 41.28 -12.33 -8.78
N GLY A 117 40.49 -11.27 -8.58
CA GLY A 117 39.89 -10.46 -9.64
C GLY A 117 38.53 -10.97 -10.14
N ILE A 118 38.02 -12.09 -9.62
CA ILE A 118 36.74 -12.69 -9.98
C ILE A 118 35.76 -12.51 -8.81
N SER A 119 34.66 -11.81 -9.06
CA SER A 119 33.64 -11.62 -8.03
C SER A 119 32.80 -12.89 -7.85
N GLU A 120 32.78 -13.44 -6.64
CA GLU A 120 31.86 -14.48 -6.23
C GLU A 120 30.61 -13.89 -5.60
N TYR A 121 29.49 -14.62 -5.65
CA TYR A 121 28.27 -14.21 -4.96
C TYR A 121 28.25 -14.82 -3.56
N ARG A 122 28.07 -13.97 -2.55
CA ARG A 122 28.15 -14.37 -1.14
C ARG A 122 26.92 -13.96 -0.37
N ARG A 123 26.42 -14.88 0.46
CA ARG A 123 25.41 -14.60 1.48
C ARG A 123 26.12 -14.14 2.74
N VAL A 124 25.86 -12.89 3.13
CA VAL A 124 26.42 -12.23 4.30
C VAL A 124 25.29 -11.89 5.26
N VAL A 125 25.31 -12.52 6.44
CA VAL A 125 24.40 -12.19 7.55
C VAL A 125 25.17 -11.33 8.53
N LYS A 126 24.73 -10.07 8.69
CA LYS A 126 25.40 -9.09 9.55
C LYS A 126 24.40 -8.36 10.44
N CYS A 127 24.88 -7.87 11.58
CA CYS A 127 24.17 -6.88 12.39
C CYS A 127 25.13 -5.76 12.74
N GLY A 128 24.82 -4.54 12.29
CA GLY A 128 25.74 -3.41 12.40
C GLY A 128 27.07 -3.69 11.71
N THR A 129 28.16 -3.69 12.49
CA THR A 129 29.54 -3.97 12.04
C THR A 129 29.96 -5.43 12.18
N VAL A 130 29.16 -6.26 12.87
CA VAL A 130 29.48 -7.66 13.12
C VAL A 130 28.90 -8.52 12.00
N VAL A 131 29.76 -9.37 11.40
CA VAL A 131 29.37 -10.37 10.41
C VAL A 131 29.30 -11.73 11.09
N PHE A 132 28.15 -12.40 11.01
CA PHE A 132 27.93 -13.72 11.60
C PHE A 132 28.23 -14.85 10.62
N GLU A 133 27.72 -14.72 9.38
CA GLU A 133 27.86 -15.73 8.34
C GLU A 133 28.35 -15.08 7.05
N ASN A 134 29.23 -15.77 6.34
CA ASN A 134 29.74 -15.38 5.02
C ASN A 134 29.97 -16.65 4.19
N ASP A 135 28.94 -17.04 3.45
CA ASP A 135 28.93 -18.27 2.65
C ASP A 135 28.91 -17.93 1.16
N VAL A 136 29.62 -18.72 0.35
CA VAL A 136 29.52 -18.62 -1.13
C VAL A 136 28.22 -19.28 -1.58
N VAL A 137 27.46 -18.58 -2.41
CA VAL A 137 26.16 -19.02 -2.91
C VAL A 137 26.06 -18.77 -4.42
N GLU A 138 25.26 -19.57 -5.11
CA GLU A 138 25.07 -19.40 -6.56
C GLU A 138 24.08 -18.26 -6.86
N ASP A 139 23.03 -18.10 -6.05
CA ASP A 139 21.96 -17.15 -6.27
C ASP A 139 21.24 -16.73 -4.97
N HIS A 140 20.35 -15.74 -5.05
CA HIS A 140 19.54 -15.24 -3.94
C HIS A 140 18.10 -15.81 -3.99
N PRO A 141 17.40 -15.95 -2.85
CA PRO A 141 16.08 -16.57 -2.78
C PRO A 141 14.92 -15.59 -3.03
N PHE A 142 15.19 -14.39 -3.56
CA PHE A 142 14.19 -13.32 -3.69
C PHE A 142 13.57 -13.30 -5.09
N ALA A 143 12.25 -13.16 -5.14
CA ALA A 143 11.51 -12.89 -6.37
C ALA A 143 10.80 -11.54 -6.25
N ILE A 144 10.96 -10.69 -7.25
CA ILE A 144 10.34 -9.36 -7.29
C ILE A 144 9.19 -9.38 -8.29
N PHE A 145 8.06 -8.80 -7.89
CA PHE A 145 6.89 -8.62 -8.73
C PHE A 145 6.50 -7.15 -8.79
N SER A 146 6.26 -6.63 -10.00
CA SER A 146 5.76 -5.27 -10.22
C SER A 146 4.63 -5.29 -11.25
N PRO A 147 3.43 -4.76 -10.92
CA PRO A 147 2.28 -4.77 -11.81
C PRO A 147 2.50 -4.00 -13.11
N VAL A 148 3.16 -2.84 -13.03
CA VAL A 148 3.42 -1.96 -14.17
C VAL A 148 4.91 -1.70 -14.25
N LEU A 149 5.57 -2.32 -15.22
CA LEU A 149 7.01 -2.19 -15.41
C LEU A 149 7.36 -0.78 -15.93
N MET A 150 8.34 -0.15 -15.29
CA MET A 150 8.91 1.12 -15.76
C MET A 150 10.25 0.84 -16.45
N PRO A 151 10.51 1.37 -17.66
CA PRO A 151 11.79 1.22 -18.31
C PRO A 151 12.93 1.68 -17.41
N TYR A 152 14.02 0.90 -17.36
CA TYR A 152 15.22 1.20 -16.60
C TYR A 152 15.07 1.16 -15.06
N LYS A 153 13.98 0.62 -14.53
CA LYS A 153 13.82 0.37 -13.09
C LYS A 153 13.43 -1.09 -12.82
N LEU A 154 13.97 -1.64 -11.74
CA LEU A 154 13.64 -2.97 -11.25
C LEU A 154 12.21 -3.03 -10.67
N ILE A 155 11.85 -2.04 -9.86
CA ILE A 155 10.49 -1.84 -9.33
C ILE A 155 9.84 -0.71 -10.14
N GLY A 156 8.72 -1.03 -10.78
CA GLY A 156 7.91 -0.09 -11.52
C GLY A 156 6.85 0.59 -10.65
N LEU A 157 5.65 0.77 -11.20
CA LEU A 157 4.52 1.41 -10.52
C LEU A 157 3.57 0.37 -9.94
N SER A 158 2.98 0.72 -8.80
CA SER A 158 1.85 0.02 -8.21
C SER A 158 0.53 0.48 -8.84
N MET A 159 -0.56 -0.23 -8.54
CA MET A 159 -1.91 0.21 -8.94
C MET A 159 -2.31 1.51 -8.24
N TRP A 160 -1.83 1.73 -7.01
CA TRP A 160 -2.11 2.93 -6.23
C TRP A 160 -1.53 4.18 -6.91
N ASP A 161 -0.29 4.08 -7.42
CA ASP A 161 0.40 5.17 -8.10
C ASP A 161 -0.35 5.68 -9.34
N LEU A 162 -1.19 4.83 -9.96
CA LEU A 162 -2.00 5.21 -11.12
C LEU A 162 -3.26 5.99 -10.77
N VAL A 163 -3.78 5.85 -9.54
CA VAL A 163 -5.10 6.33 -9.14
C VAL A 163 -5.09 7.32 -7.97
N GLU A 164 -3.95 7.53 -7.32
CA GLU A 164 -3.84 8.37 -6.12
C GLU A 164 -4.40 9.79 -6.35
N ASP A 165 -4.01 10.44 -7.45
CA ASP A 165 -4.46 11.79 -7.82
C ASP A 165 -5.99 11.83 -8.01
N LEU A 166 -6.57 10.83 -8.67
CA LEU A 166 -8.01 10.71 -8.89
C LEU A 166 -8.75 10.57 -7.56
N GLN A 167 -8.22 9.79 -6.62
CA GLN A 167 -8.81 9.62 -5.29
C GLN A 167 -8.79 10.93 -4.49
N ARG A 168 -7.68 11.68 -4.56
CA ARG A 168 -7.58 13.00 -3.91
C ARG A 168 -8.60 13.99 -4.47
N ILE A 169 -8.74 14.05 -5.80
CA ILE A 169 -9.72 14.92 -6.48
C ILE A 169 -11.15 14.52 -6.11
N LYS A 170 -11.48 13.23 -6.18
CA LYS A 170 -12.80 12.72 -5.79
C LYS A 170 -13.15 13.08 -4.35
N THR A 171 -12.19 12.94 -3.44
CA THR A 171 -12.40 13.30 -2.04
C THR A 171 -12.70 14.80 -1.88
N ALA A 172 -12.00 15.67 -2.63
CA ALA A 172 -12.26 17.10 -2.62
C ALA A 172 -13.66 17.44 -3.19
N ILE A 173 -14.04 16.85 -4.32
CA ILE A 173 -15.36 17.06 -4.94
C ILE A 173 -16.48 16.56 -4.03
N THR A 174 -16.34 15.37 -3.46
CA THR A 174 -17.35 14.80 -2.56
C THR A 174 -17.55 15.68 -1.32
N ARG A 175 -16.48 16.23 -0.74
CA ARG A 175 -16.61 17.19 0.38
C ARG A 175 -17.34 18.46 -0.04
N GLN A 176 -16.97 19.07 -1.16
CA GLN A 176 -17.64 20.28 -1.67
C GLN A 176 -19.10 20.03 -2.04
N TYR A 177 -19.41 18.86 -2.58
CA TYR A 177 -20.77 18.44 -2.87
C TYR A 177 -21.60 18.35 -1.59
N LEU A 178 -21.08 17.71 -0.54
CA LEU A 178 -21.74 17.66 0.77
C LEU A 178 -21.93 19.07 1.35
N ASP A 179 -20.92 19.94 1.27
CA ASP A 179 -21.02 21.33 1.72
C ASP A 179 -22.11 22.11 0.97
N ASN A 180 -22.23 21.92 -0.35
CA ASN A 180 -23.30 22.53 -1.13
C ASN A 180 -24.68 21.99 -0.75
N LEU A 181 -24.82 20.68 -0.52
CA LEU A 181 -26.07 20.09 -0.03
C LEU A 181 -26.48 20.67 1.34
N TYR A 182 -25.52 20.88 2.25
CA TYR A 182 -25.80 21.54 3.53
C TYR A 182 -26.28 22.99 3.33
N LEU A 183 -25.67 23.75 2.42
CA LEU A 183 -26.07 25.12 2.09
C LEU A 183 -27.37 25.22 1.28
N ALA A 184 -27.73 24.18 0.54
CA ALA A 184 -29.01 24.09 -0.17
C ALA A 184 -30.16 23.74 0.79
N ASN A 185 -29.92 22.82 1.73
CA ASN A 185 -30.90 22.44 2.76
C ASN A 185 -31.10 23.54 3.82
N THR A 186 -30.03 24.27 4.14
CA THR A 186 -30.06 25.37 5.12
C THR A 186 -29.49 26.64 4.47
N PRO A 187 -30.25 27.29 3.57
CA PRO A 187 -29.76 28.47 2.88
C PRO A 187 -29.62 29.65 3.83
N ARG A 188 -28.69 30.56 3.51
CA ARG A 188 -28.52 31.78 4.28
C ARG A 188 -29.63 32.76 3.96
N THR A 189 -30.11 33.46 4.96
CA THR A 189 -31.16 34.47 4.81
C THR A 189 -30.56 35.86 4.98
N THR A 190 -30.79 36.75 4.01
CA THR A 190 -30.55 38.19 4.16
C THR A 190 -31.74 38.85 4.82
N VAL A 191 -31.46 39.76 5.75
CA VAL A 191 -32.49 40.48 6.49
C VAL A 191 -32.16 41.96 6.59
N VAL A 192 -33.20 42.79 6.56
CA VAL A 192 -33.09 44.22 6.84
C VAL A 192 -33.22 44.44 8.34
N GLU A 193 -32.19 45.03 8.95
CA GLU A 193 -32.11 45.26 10.39
C GLU A 193 -33.30 46.09 10.92
N GLY A 194 -33.92 45.66 12.02
CA GLY A 194 -35.08 46.32 12.64
C GLY A 194 -36.46 46.02 12.01
N GLN A 195 -36.48 45.33 10.86
CA GLN A 195 -37.69 44.93 10.15
C GLN A 195 -38.07 43.45 10.34
N VAL A 196 -37.19 42.66 10.97
CA VAL A 196 -37.39 41.23 11.23
C VAL A 196 -37.03 40.91 12.68
N ASN A 197 -37.72 39.94 13.29
CA ASN A 197 -37.33 39.43 14.60
C ASN A 197 -36.15 38.45 14.48
N LEU A 198 -34.99 38.83 15.03
CA LEU A 198 -33.75 38.05 14.94
C LEU A 198 -33.82 36.73 15.73
N ASP A 199 -34.59 36.67 16.83
CA ASP A 199 -34.70 35.46 17.66
C ASP A 199 -35.36 34.30 16.92
N ASP A 200 -36.30 34.61 16.02
CA ASP A 200 -36.99 33.62 15.19
C ASP A 200 -36.08 33.08 14.06
N LEU A 201 -35.06 33.85 13.66
CA LEU A 201 -34.11 33.48 12.60
C LEU A 201 -32.86 32.76 13.10
N LEU A 202 -32.43 33.07 14.32
CA LEU A 202 -31.29 32.41 14.96
C LEU A 202 -31.62 30.97 15.38
N ASN A 203 -32.90 30.64 15.53
CA ASN A 203 -33.40 29.30 15.87
C ASN A 203 -34.24 28.71 14.73
N PRO A 204 -33.62 28.30 13.60
CA PRO A 204 -34.34 27.74 12.47
C PRO A 204 -35.00 26.41 12.88
N ARG A 205 -36.33 26.41 12.96
CA ARG A 205 -37.14 25.20 13.13
C ARG A 205 -37.79 24.86 11.79
N PRO A 206 -37.77 23.59 11.32
CA PRO A 206 -38.52 23.20 10.14
C PRO A 206 -40.00 23.58 10.27
N GLY A 207 -40.52 24.39 9.34
CA GLY A 207 -41.89 24.89 9.37
C GLY A 207 -42.19 25.99 10.38
N GLY A 208 -41.16 26.59 11.01
CA GLY A 208 -41.31 27.72 11.92
C GLY A 208 -41.74 29.01 11.20
N LEU A 209 -42.58 29.81 11.86
CA LEU A 209 -42.96 31.13 11.38
C LEU A 209 -41.86 32.16 11.65
N VAL A 210 -41.59 33.03 10.67
CA VAL A 210 -40.70 34.19 10.84
C VAL A 210 -41.54 35.46 10.76
N ARG A 211 -41.47 36.29 11.80
CA ARG A 211 -42.22 37.55 11.85
C ARG A 211 -41.45 38.66 11.16
N THR A 212 -42.02 39.20 10.08
CA THR A 212 -41.48 40.34 9.33
C THR A 212 -42.46 41.51 9.35
N LYS A 213 -41.94 42.75 9.32
CA LYS A 213 -42.75 43.98 9.23
C LYS A 213 -43.08 44.37 7.79
N SER A 214 -42.31 43.89 6.82
CA SER A 214 -42.57 44.05 5.39
C SER A 214 -42.21 42.78 4.62
N LEU A 215 -42.83 42.58 3.45
CA LEU A 215 -42.69 41.37 2.65
C LEU A 215 -41.27 41.21 2.08
N ASP A 216 -40.58 42.32 1.80
CA ASP A 216 -39.20 42.34 1.26
C ASP A 216 -38.12 42.43 2.37
N ALA A 217 -38.51 42.45 3.65
CA ALA A 217 -37.56 42.54 4.76
C ALA A 217 -36.67 41.31 4.93
N MET A 218 -37.02 40.20 4.25
CA MET A 218 -36.32 38.94 4.30
C MET A 218 -36.23 38.34 2.89
N SER A 219 -35.03 37.95 2.49
CA SER A 219 -34.80 37.20 1.26
C SER A 219 -33.82 36.07 1.52
N VAL A 220 -34.03 34.93 0.85
CA VAL A 220 -33.13 33.79 0.94
C VAL A 220 -32.05 33.96 -0.13
N ILE A 221 -30.78 33.89 0.27
CA ILE A 221 -29.68 33.74 -0.67
C ILE A 221 -29.79 32.34 -1.25
N GLN A 222 -30.26 32.27 -2.49
CA GLN A 222 -30.36 31.00 -3.21
C GLN A 222 -28.94 30.50 -3.49
N THR A 223 -28.56 29.41 -2.81
CA THR A 223 -27.34 28.67 -3.15
C THR A 223 -27.61 27.94 -4.47
N PRO A 224 -26.81 28.16 -5.53
CA PRO A 224 -26.95 27.38 -6.76
C PRO A 224 -26.73 25.89 -6.46
N ASP A 225 -27.66 25.04 -6.91
CA ASP A 225 -27.49 23.60 -6.84
C ASP A 225 -26.44 23.16 -7.86
N ILE A 226 -25.28 22.70 -7.37
CA ILE A 226 -24.20 22.15 -8.20
C ILE A 226 -24.21 20.62 -8.19
N GLY A 227 -25.24 19.98 -7.63
CA GLY A 227 -25.25 18.55 -7.40
C GLY A 227 -25.12 17.72 -8.67
N ALA A 228 -25.86 18.07 -9.72
CA ALA A 228 -25.76 17.40 -11.02
C ALA A 228 -24.35 17.53 -11.65
N GLN A 229 -23.71 18.70 -11.51
CA GLN A 229 -22.38 18.95 -12.05
C GLN A 229 -21.29 18.22 -11.25
N ALA A 230 -21.41 18.21 -9.91
CA ALA A 230 -20.49 17.50 -9.04
C ALA A 230 -20.54 15.99 -9.26
N LEU A 231 -21.75 15.41 -9.36
CA LEU A 231 -21.94 13.99 -9.69
C LEU A 231 -21.40 13.65 -11.09
N GLY A 232 -21.61 14.52 -12.08
CA GLY A 232 -21.02 14.36 -13.41
C GLY A 232 -19.48 14.40 -13.39
N GLY A 233 -18.89 15.26 -12.55
CA GLY A 233 -17.45 15.28 -12.32
C GLY A 233 -16.93 14.00 -11.68
N ILE A 234 -17.62 13.46 -10.67
CA ILE A 234 -17.25 12.18 -10.03
C ILE A 234 -17.27 11.04 -11.06
N GLN A 235 -18.32 10.96 -11.89
CA GLN A 235 -18.45 9.96 -12.95
C GLN A 235 -17.36 10.09 -14.03
N PHE A 236 -16.98 11.33 -14.39
CA PHE A 236 -15.87 11.57 -15.31
C PHE A 236 -14.57 10.99 -14.76
N PHE A 237 -14.26 11.23 -13.48
CA PHE A 237 -13.05 10.68 -12.84
C PHE A 237 -13.11 9.15 -12.66
N ASP A 238 -14.29 8.55 -12.53
CA ASP A 238 -14.44 7.08 -12.65
C ASP A 238 -14.07 6.58 -14.05
N GLY A 239 -14.52 7.27 -15.10
CA GLY A 239 -14.12 6.93 -16.47
C GLY A 239 -12.61 7.04 -16.69
N VAL A 240 -11.96 8.07 -16.12
CA VAL A 240 -10.49 8.22 -16.17
C VAL A 240 -9.79 7.12 -15.37
N ARG A 241 -10.31 6.75 -14.20
CA ARG A 241 -9.79 5.62 -13.41
C ARG A 241 -9.83 4.34 -14.23
N ASP A 242 -10.97 4.01 -14.83
CA ASP A 242 -11.14 2.81 -15.64
C ASP A 242 -10.23 2.82 -16.88
N ALA A 243 -9.99 4.01 -17.47
CA ALA A 243 -9.04 4.16 -18.57
C ALA A 243 -7.58 3.95 -18.14
N ARG A 244 -7.18 4.39 -16.94
CA ARG A 244 -5.81 4.23 -16.42
C ARG A 244 -5.52 2.81 -15.93
N THR A 245 -6.46 2.21 -15.20
CA THR A 245 -6.30 0.86 -14.67
C THR A 245 -6.55 -0.20 -15.74
N GLY A 246 -7.28 0.14 -16.81
CA GLY A 246 -7.74 -0.80 -17.82
C GLY A 246 -8.81 -1.77 -17.32
N ILE A 247 -9.28 -1.59 -16.08
CA ILE A 247 -10.28 -2.44 -15.45
C ILE A 247 -11.62 -1.70 -15.48
N LYS A 248 -12.54 -2.18 -16.31
CA LYS A 248 -13.92 -1.68 -16.35
C LYS A 248 -14.79 -2.46 -15.37
N GLU A 249 -15.68 -1.78 -14.65
CA GLU A 249 -16.61 -2.42 -13.70
C GLU A 249 -17.47 -3.52 -14.36
N PHE A 250 -17.87 -3.34 -15.62
CA PHE A 250 -18.63 -4.36 -16.38
C PHE A 250 -17.80 -5.61 -16.73
N SER A 251 -16.46 -5.51 -16.74
CA SER A 251 -15.57 -6.62 -17.08
C SER A 251 -15.18 -7.47 -15.87
N GLN A 252 -15.54 -7.08 -14.65
CA GLN A 252 -15.16 -7.79 -13.41
C GLN A 252 -16.03 -9.03 -13.13
N GLY A 253 -17.03 -9.34 -13.96
CA GLY A 253 -18.01 -10.39 -13.66
C GLY A 253 -18.57 -11.21 -14.83
N LEU A 254 -18.02 -11.13 -16.05
CA LEU A 254 -18.60 -11.85 -17.20
C LEU A 254 -17.94 -13.20 -17.47
N VAL A 255 -18.55 -14.22 -16.86
CA VAL A 255 -19.03 -15.49 -17.48
C VAL A 255 -18.30 -15.87 -18.78
N GLY A 256 -17.53 -16.96 -18.74
CA GLY A 256 -16.74 -17.50 -19.85
C GLY A 256 -17.49 -17.87 -21.15
N ASN A 257 -18.78 -17.52 -21.27
CA ASN A 257 -19.59 -17.72 -22.47
C ASN A 257 -19.83 -16.43 -23.29
N GLU A 258 -19.45 -15.25 -22.80
CA GLU A 258 -19.55 -13.99 -23.57
C GLU A 258 -18.23 -13.51 -24.19
N LEU A 259 -17.09 -14.09 -23.77
CA LEU A 259 -15.77 -13.74 -24.32
C LEU A 259 -15.60 -14.09 -25.82
N SER A 260 -16.44 -14.96 -26.40
CA SER A 260 -16.35 -15.29 -27.83
C SER A 260 -17.20 -14.38 -28.74
N LYS A 261 -18.15 -13.62 -28.19
CA LYS A 261 -19.11 -12.84 -29.00
C LYS A 261 -18.74 -11.38 -29.21
N SER A 262 -17.83 -10.82 -28.42
CA SER A 262 -17.60 -9.37 -28.43
C SER A 262 -16.54 -8.86 -29.41
N LYS A 263 -15.73 -9.69 -30.09
CA LYS A 263 -14.63 -9.13 -30.93
C LYS A 263 -14.34 -9.74 -32.30
N ILE A 264 -14.99 -10.81 -32.78
CA ILE A 264 -14.66 -11.38 -34.11
C ILE A 264 -15.87 -11.82 -34.97
N GLY A 265 -17.10 -11.87 -34.44
CA GLY A 265 -18.20 -12.59 -35.11
C GLY A 265 -19.25 -11.80 -35.89
N SER A 266 -19.54 -10.53 -35.54
CA SER A 266 -20.75 -9.87 -36.04
C SER A 266 -20.55 -8.94 -37.24
N GLU A 267 -19.39 -8.30 -37.37
CA GLU A 267 -19.14 -7.38 -38.51
C GLU A 267 -18.71 -8.11 -39.78
N GLY A 268 -18.04 -9.27 -39.66
CA GLY A 268 -17.59 -10.06 -40.82
C GLY A 268 -18.71 -10.87 -41.50
N LEU A 269 -19.75 -11.28 -40.77
CA LEU A 269 -20.87 -12.04 -41.35
C LEU A 269 -21.86 -11.15 -42.13
N GLN A 270 -21.95 -9.87 -41.78
CA GLN A 270 -22.86 -8.94 -42.44
C GLN A 270 -22.33 -8.48 -43.81
N GLN A 271 -21.01 -8.48 -44.02
CA GLN A 271 -20.38 -8.21 -45.33
C GLN A 271 -20.30 -9.44 -46.25
N LEU A 272 -20.64 -10.64 -45.76
CA LEU A 272 -20.67 -11.88 -46.56
C LEU A 272 -22.07 -12.27 -47.04
N MET A 273 -23.10 -11.49 -46.68
CA MET A 273 -24.50 -11.74 -47.04
C MET A 273 -25.12 -10.64 -47.93
N ASP A 274 -24.30 -9.73 -48.48
CA ASP A 274 -24.67 -8.82 -49.58
C ASP A 274 -23.84 -9.12 -50.84
#